data_AF-A0ABD5NE40-F1
#
_entry.id   AF-A0ABD5NE40-F1
#
_cell.length_a   1.000
_cell.length_b   1.000
_cell.length_c   1.000
_cell.angle_alpha   90.00
_cell.angle_beta   90.00
_cell.angle_gamma   90.00
#
_symmetry.space_group_name_H-M   'P 1'
#
loop_
_entity.id
_entity.type
_entity.pdbx_description
1 polymer ?
#
loop_
_entity_poly.entity_id
_entity_poly.type
_entity_poly.pdbx_seq_one_letter_code
_entity_poly.pdbx_strand_id
1 'polypeptide(L)'
;MDAGTFRALHRYGAVASVAGIIAAAVAFAVGGADSAVGLYLGLFCPLGAFYFVGADLADGSTYRVLGEELLRGVAWYFLALVGWSSVVADAEGVAASPLTVVGLPAFTALGVALLLFAVRRVTGLDLRVASDGGRLLVALTGALVGAFAVAYLVLAEGRTVLLAPAYALIAALSLAVWWRRRASSDAS
;
A
#
# COMPACT_ATOMS: atom_id res chain seq x y z
N MET A 1 13.73 9.52 -27.01
CA MET A 1 14.45 8.82 -25.93
C MET A 1 14.30 7.33 -26.17
N ASP A 2 15.39 6.56 -26.14
CA ASP A 2 15.35 5.12 -26.38
C ASP A 2 15.02 4.30 -25.11
N ALA A 3 14.70 3.03 -25.31
CA ALA A 3 14.34 2.11 -24.22
C ALA A 3 15.49 1.78 -23.25
N GLY A 4 16.74 2.02 -23.65
CA GLY A 4 17.90 1.86 -22.77
C GLY A 4 18.00 2.99 -21.75
N THR A 5 17.86 4.22 -22.25
CA THR A 5 17.86 5.45 -21.46
C THR A 5 16.71 5.46 -20.46
N PHE A 6 15.51 5.04 -20.87
CA PHE A 6 14.34 4.99 -20.00
C PHE A 6 14.50 4.00 -18.84
N ARG A 7 15.04 2.79 -19.12
CA ARG A 7 15.34 1.81 -18.07
C ARG A 7 16.42 2.29 -17.10
N ALA A 8 17.46 2.95 -17.62
CA ALA A 8 18.48 3.55 -16.77
C ALA A 8 17.86 4.59 -15.82
N LEU A 9 16.96 5.44 -16.31
CA LEU A 9 16.24 6.42 -15.49
C LEU A 9 15.45 5.74 -14.36
N HIS A 10 14.71 4.67 -14.64
CA HIS A 10 13.98 3.93 -13.61
C HIS A 10 14.92 3.34 -12.55
N ARG A 11 16.01 2.71 -12.97
CA ARG A 11 16.99 2.13 -12.04
C ARG A 11 17.66 3.19 -11.16
N TYR A 12 18.06 4.31 -11.74
CA TYR A 12 18.63 5.42 -10.97
C TYR A 12 17.61 6.03 -10.00
N GLY A 13 16.37 6.24 -10.47
CA GLY A 13 15.27 6.72 -9.63
C GLY A 13 14.96 5.78 -8.47
N ALA A 14 15.03 4.46 -8.68
CA ALA A 14 14.81 3.46 -7.64
C ALA A 14 15.88 3.55 -6.54
N VAL A 15 17.16 3.58 -6.94
CA VAL A 15 18.28 3.73 -6.00
C VAL A 15 18.20 5.05 -5.25
N ALA A 16 17.93 6.16 -5.95
CA ALA A 16 17.80 7.48 -5.34
C ALA A 16 16.63 7.55 -4.34
N SER A 17 15.51 6.89 -4.65
CA SER A 17 14.36 6.83 -3.76
C SER A 17 14.65 6.06 -2.48
N VAL A 18 15.32 4.90 -2.59
CA VAL A 18 15.73 4.12 -1.41
C VAL A 18 16.74 4.89 -0.55
N ALA A 19 17.75 5.50 -1.18
CA ALA A 19 18.72 6.34 -0.49
C ALA A 19 18.04 7.54 0.20
N GLY A 20 17.04 8.13 -0.45
CA GLY A 20 16.25 9.23 0.09
C GLY A 20 15.41 8.83 1.31
N ILE A 21 14.83 7.62 1.33
CA ILE A 21 14.13 7.08 2.51
C ILE A 21 15.10 6.94 3.70
N ILE A 22 16.31 6.43 3.46
CA ILE A 22 17.35 6.31 4.49
C ILE A 22 17.76 7.70 4.98
N ALA A 23 18.00 8.63 4.08
CA ALA A 23 18.33 10.01 4.42
C ALA A 23 17.21 10.71 5.21
N ALA A 24 15.94 10.43 4.90
CA ALA A 24 14.80 10.90 5.68
C ALA A 24 14.85 10.39 7.13
N ALA A 25 15.08 9.08 7.31
CA ALA A 25 15.20 8.47 8.64
C ALA A 25 16.34 9.09 9.45
N VAL A 26 17.50 9.31 8.83
CA VAL A 26 18.64 10.01 9.47
C VAL A 26 18.27 11.46 9.81
N ALA A 27 17.61 12.17 8.90
CA ALA A 27 17.21 13.56 9.11
C ALA A 27 16.19 13.71 10.27
N PHE A 28 15.30 12.74 10.46
CA PHE A 28 14.42 12.69 11.63
C PHE A 28 15.17 12.33 12.92
N ALA A 29 16.13 11.41 12.85
CA ALA A 29 16.92 11.01 14.01
C ALA A 29 17.81 12.16 14.53
N VAL A 30 18.34 13.00 13.62
CA VAL A 30 19.23 14.11 13.97
C VAL A 30 18.46 15.41 14.24
N GLY A 31 17.49 15.74 13.37
CA GLY A 31 16.77 17.01 13.39
C GLY A 31 15.43 16.98 14.15
N GLY A 32 15.03 15.82 14.68
CA GLY A 32 13.74 15.64 15.33
C GLY A 32 12.57 15.54 14.35
N ALA A 33 11.35 15.53 14.89
CA ALA A 33 10.12 15.32 14.12
C ALA A 33 9.84 16.41 13.08
N ASP A 34 10.22 17.65 13.39
CA ASP A 34 9.97 18.83 12.56
C ASP A 34 11.04 19.07 11.49
N SER A 35 11.95 18.10 11.30
CA SER A 35 13.01 18.16 10.29
C SER A 35 12.40 18.31 8.90
N ALA A 36 12.54 19.50 8.29
CA ALA A 36 12.01 19.78 6.95
C ALA A 36 12.56 18.78 5.92
N VAL A 37 13.86 18.47 5.98
CA VAL A 37 14.50 17.47 5.11
C VAL A 37 13.88 16.09 5.33
N GLY A 38 13.69 15.71 6.60
CA GLY A 38 13.01 14.47 6.97
C GLY A 38 11.60 14.39 6.38
N LEU A 39 10.81 15.45 6.52
CA LEU A 39 9.43 15.51 6.01
C LEU A 39 9.36 15.42 4.49
N TYR A 40 10.18 16.22 3.77
CA TYR A 40 10.18 16.20 2.31
C TYR A 40 10.65 14.86 1.75
N LEU A 41 11.77 14.33 2.24
CA LEU A 41 12.27 13.03 1.78
C LEU A 41 11.36 11.89 2.24
N GLY A 42 10.87 11.93 3.47
CA GLY A 42 9.95 10.95 4.02
C GLY A 42 8.64 10.86 3.25
N LEU A 43 8.17 11.96 2.66
CA LEU A 43 6.95 11.99 1.85
C LEU A 43 7.21 11.56 0.41
N PHE A 44 8.23 12.13 -0.24
CA PHE A 44 8.42 11.95 -1.67
C PHE A 44 9.26 10.73 -2.04
N CYS A 45 10.16 10.27 -1.17
CA CYS A 45 11.00 9.12 -1.49
C CYS A 45 10.27 7.78 -1.43
N PRO A 46 9.31 7.52 -0.50
CA PRO A 46 8.44 6.33 -0.61
C PRO A 46 7.60 6.35 -1.88
N LEU A 47 7.02 7.51 -2.24
CA LEU A 47 6.29 7.68 -3.50
C LEU A 47 7.17 7.34 -4.70
N GLY A 48 8.40 7.89 -4.73
CA GLY A 48 9.40 7.59 -5.74
C GLY A 48 9.79 6.11 -5.76
N ALA A 49 9.90 5.46 -4.60
CA ALA A 49 10.23 4.05 -4.51
C ALA A 49 9.12 3.19 -5.12
N PHE A 50 7.85 3.44 -4.79
CA PHE A 50 6.71 2.74 -5.43
C PHE A 50 6.74 2.88 -6.95
N TYR A 51 6.99 4.09 -7.44
CA TYR A 51 7.05 4.35 -8.88
C TYR A 51 8.26 3.71 -9.55
N PHE A 52 9.47 4.09 -9.16
CA PHE A 52 10.70 3.71 -9.86
C PHE A 52 11.09 2.26 -9.63
N VAL A 53 10.94 1.72 -8.41
CA VAL A 53 11.17 0.29 -8.15
C VAL A 53 10.09 -0.51 -8.86
N GLY A 54 8.83 -0.07 -8.80
CA GLY A 54 7.74 -0.71 -9.52
C GLY A 54 7.99 -0.79 -11.03
N ALA A 55 8.45 0.31 -11.63
CA ALA A 55 8.76 0.38 -13.04
C ALA A 55 9.97 -0.49 -13.45
N ASP A 56 11.08 -0.43 -12.70
CA ASP A 56 12.27 -1.26 -12.97
C ASP A 56 11.95 -2.77 -12.87
N LEU A 57 11.11 -3.15 -11.88
CA LEU A 57 10.68 -4.55 -11.74
C LEU A 57 9.64 -4.97 -12.79
N ALA A 58 8.77 -4.05 -13.23
CA ALA A 58 7.76 -4.32 -14.24
C ALA A 58 8.36 -4.57 -15.63
N ASP A 59 9.51 -3.94 -15.91
CA ASP A 59 10.24 -4.10 -17.18
C ASP A 59 10.83 -5.53 -17.34
N GLY A 60 11.06 -6.26 -16.24
CA GLY A 60 11.58 -7.63 -16.25
C GLY A 60 10.49 -8.70 -16.17
N SER A 61 10.69 -9.86 -16.81
CA SER A 61 9.72 -10.97 -16.80
C SER A 61 9.55 -11.63 -15.42
N THR A 62 10.62 -11.72 -14.63
CA THR A 62 10.64 -12.41 -13.33
C THR A 62 9.78 -11.72 -12.28
N TYR A 63 9.82 -10.39 -12.22
CA TYR A 63 9.18 -9.59 -11.16
C TYR A 63 8.04 -8.71 -11.67
N ARG A 64 7.58 -8.95 -12.92
CA ARG A 64 6.58 -8.10 -13.58
C ARG A 64 5.34 -7.84 -12.73
N VAL A 65 4.77 -8.90 -12.14
CA VAL A 65 3.56 -8.81 -11.31
C VAL A 65 3.81 -7.96 -10.06
N LEU A 66 4.97 -8.11 -9.40
CA LEU A 66 5.33 -7.31 -8.24
C LEU A 66 5.52 -5.84 -8.64
N GLY A 67 6.19 -5.59 -9.77
CA GLY A 67 6.36 -4.25 -10.31
C GLY A 67 5.03 -3.55 -10.59
N GLU A 68 4.10 -4.25 -11.23
CA GLU A 68 2.73 -3.75 -11.50
C GLU A 68 1.98 -3.38 -10.20
N GLU A 69 2.10 -4.19 -9.13
CA GLU A 69 1.45 -3.87 -7.85
C GLU A 69 2.15 -2.73 -7.09
N LEU A 70 3.48 -2.61 -7.18
CA LEU A 70 4.21 -1.47 -6.61
C LEU A 70 3.84 -0.16 -7.32
N LEU A 71 3.65 -0.18 -8.64
CA LEU A 71 3.15 0.98 -9.38
C LEU A 71 1.75 1.39 -8.90
N ARG A 72 0.85 0.42 -8.64
CA ARG A 72 -0.44 0.70 -7.99
C ARG A 72 -0.29 1.17 -6.55
N GLY A 73 0.79 0.78 -5.88
CA GLY A 73 1.21 1.25 -4.57
C GLY A 73 1.29 2.78 -4.48
N VAL A 74 1.54 3.50 -5.58
CA VAL A 74 1.45 4.96 -5.64
C VAL A 74 0.07 5.46 -5.24
N ALA A 75 -1.00 4.90 -5.81
CA ALA A 75 -2.37 5.28 -5.48
C ALA A 75 -2.72 4.89 -4.04
N TRP A 76 -2.28 3.71 -3.61
CA TRP A 76 -2.48 3.25 -2.23
C TRP A 76 -1.73 4.11 -1.21
N TYR A 77 -0.58 4.67 -1.57
CA TYR A 77 0.17 5.58 -0.72
C TYR A 77 -0.58 6.89 -0.49
N PHE A 78 -1.16 7.49 -1.54
CA PHE A 78 -2.02 8.67 -1.37
C PHE A 78 -3.26 8.36 -0.52
N LEU A 79 -3.91 7.21 -0.75
CA LEU A 79 -5.06 6.82 0.07
C LEU A 79 -4.68 6.61 1.54
N ALA A 80 -3.52 5.99 1.78
CA ALA A 80 -3.02 5.75 3.12
C ALA A 80 -2.63 7.06 3.81
N LEU A 81 -2.05 8.03 3.10
CA LEU A 81 -1.77 9.37 3.63
C LEU A 81 -3.06 10.04 4.11
N VAL A 82 -4.12 10.01 3.29
CA VAL A 82 -5.43 10.56 3.67
C VAL A 82 -5.99 9.82 4.89
N GLY A 83 -6.06 8.49 4.86
CA GLY A 83 -6.63 7.69 5.96
C GLY A 83 -5.90 7.89 7.29
N TRP A 84 -4.57 7.83 7.29
CA TRP A 84 -3.79 8.06 8.50
C TRP A 84 -3.80 9.52 8.97
N SER A 85 -3.90 10.50 8.06
CA SER A 85 -4.01 11.91 8.47
C SER A 85 -5.27 12.16 9.29
N SER A 86 -6.40 11.54 8.92
CA SER A 86 -7.64 11.61 9.70
C SER A 86 -7.49 10.94 11.06
N VAL A 87 -6.86 9.76 11.11
CA VAL A 87 -6.63 9.06 12.40
C VAL A 87 -5.72 9.89 13.32
N VAL A 88 -4.61 10.42 12.81
CA VAL A 88 -3.65 11.19 13.62
C VAL A 88 -4.24 12.52 14.09
N ALA A 89 -5.14 13.13 13.31
CA ALA A 89 -5.79 14.38 13.69
C ALA A 89 -6.72 14.22 14.92
N ASP A 90 -7.42 13.08 15.01
CA ASP A 90 -8.50 12.89 15.97
C ASP A 90 -8.17 11.89 17.11
N ALA A 91 -7.14 11.05 16.95
CA ALA A 91 -6.81 10.03 17.94
C ALA A 91 -5.92 10.55 19.08
N GLU A 92 -6.49 10.64 20.28
CA GLU A 92 -5.77 11.04 21.51
C GLU A 92 -4.58 10.12 21.84
N GLY A 93 -4.62 8.85 21.41
CA GLY A 93 -3.57 7.86 21.64
C GLY A 93 -2.50 7.79 20.56
N VAL A 94 -2.62 8.52 19.45
CA VAL A 94 -1.68 8.45 18.32
C VAL A 94 -0.94 9.77 18.17
N ALA A 95 0.23 9.85 18.81
CA ALA A 95 1.07 11.04 18.69
C ALA A 95 1.50 11.28 17.22
N ALA A 96 1.40 12.53 16.77
CA ALA A 96 1.96 12.95 15.50
C ALA A 96 3.49 12.83 15.55
N SER A 97 4.04 11.94 14.73
CA SER A 97 5.47 11.67 14.63
C SER A 97 5.83 11.33 13.18
N PRO A 98 7.11 11.37 12.80
CA PRO A 98 7.53 10.96 11.47
C PRO A 98 7.08 9.54 11.10
N LEU A 99 7.09 8.65 12.08
CA LEU A 99 6.62 7.27 11.88
C LEU A 99 5.13 7.23 11.60
N THR A 100 4.29 8.02 12.29
CA THR A 100 2.84 7.98 12.12
C THR A 100 2.36 8.76 10.90
N VAL A 101 2.97 9.91 10.62
CA VAL A 101 2.56 10.82 9.54
C VAL A 101 3.07 10.34 8.18
N VAL A 102 4.25 9.73 8.12
CA VAL A 102 4.89 9.37 6.84
C VAL A 102 5.21 7.88 6.73
N GLY A 103 5.70 7.27 7.81
CA GLY A 103 6.04 5.85 7.86
C GLY A 103 4.83 4.92 7.74
N LEU A 104 3.81 5.08 8.57
CA LEU A 104 2.60 4.25 8.59
C LEU A 104 1.86 4.26 7.25
N PRO A 105 1.66 5.40 6.58
CA PRO A 105 1.15 5.43 5.21
C PRO A 105 1.98 4.60 4.24
N ALA A 106 3.31 4.73 4.28
CA ALA A 106 4.21 4.01 3.37
C ALA A 106 4.15 2.50 3.62
N PHE A 107 4.22 2.07 4.89
CA PHE A 107 4.09 0.66 5.26
C PHE A 107 2.72 0.08 4.92
N THR A 108 1.66 0.86 5.09
CA THR A 108 0.30 0.42 4.74
C THR A 108 0.19 0.20 3.23
N ALA A 109 0.63 1.16 2.43
CA ALA A 109 0.64 1.05 0.97
C ALA A 109 1.49 -0.12 0.48
N LEU A 110 2.64 -0.37 1.12
CA LEU A 110 3.51 -1.50 0.80
C LEU A 110 2.82 -2.83 1.15
N GLY A 111 2.22 -2.92 2.34
CA GLY A 111 1.45 -4.09 2.77
C GLY A 111 0.30 -4.40 1.81
N VAL A 112 -0.41 -3.37 1.34
CA VAL A 112 -1.46 -3.52 0.32
C VAL A 112 -0.89 -4.03 -1.01
N ALA A 113 0.19 -3.43 -1.51
CA ALA A 113 0.81 -3.87 -2.76
C ALA A 113 1.26 -5.35 -2.68
N LEU A 114 1.87 -5.75 -1.57
CA LEU A 114 2.30 -7.13 -1.32
C LEU A 114 1.11 -8.09 -1.16
N LEU A 115 0.03 -7.66 -0.51
CA LEU A 115 -1.21 -8.43 -0.41
C LEU A 115 -1.82 -8.68 -1.80
N LEU A 116 -1.94 -7.64 -2.63
CA LEU A 116 -2.46 -7.77 -4.00
C LEU A 116 -1.56 -8.66 -4.86
N PHE A 117 -0.24 -8.54 -4.70
CA PHE A 117 0.72 -9.44 -5.34
C PHE A 117 0.48 -10.90 -4.93
N ALA A 118 0.36 -11.18 -3.63
CA ALA A 118 0.07 -12.51 -3.11
C ALA A 118 -1.26 -13.06 -3.65
N VAL A 119 -2.31 -12.23 -3.67
CA VAL A 119 -3.62 -12.60 -4.23
C VAL A 119 -3.50 -12.97 -5.70
N ARG A 120 -2.78 -12.17 -6.52
CA ARG A 120 -2.55 -12.49 -7.94
C ARG A 120 -1.77 -13.80 -8.10
N ARG A 121 -0.78 -14.05 -7.24
CA ARG A 121 0.01 -15.29 -7.26
C ARG A 121 -0.82 -16.52 -6.92
N VAL A 122 -1.75 -16.41 -5.96
CA VAL A 122 -2.60 -17.53 -5.53
C VAL A 122 -3.78 -17.76 -6.49
N THR A 123 -4.39 -16.69 -7.00
CA THR A 123 -5.62 -16.79 -7.82
C THR A 123 -5.36 -16.91 -9.32
N GLY A 124 -4.15 -16.59 -9.78
CA GLY A 124 -3.80 -16.48 -11.21
C GLY A 124 -4.55 -15.37 -11.95
N LEU A 125 -5.37 -14.57 -11.25
CA LEU A 125 -6.18 -13.53 -11.86
C LEU A 125 -5.35 -12.27 -12.11
N ASP A 126 -5.56 -11.66 -13.26
CA ASP A 126 -5.10 -10.31 -13.49
C ASP A 126 -6.13 -9.32 -12.93
N LEU A 127 -5.72 -8.53 -11.92
CA LEU A 127 -6.59 -7.55 -11.25
C LEU A 127 -6.76 -6.31 -12.15
N ARG A 128 -7.52 -6.43 -13.24
CA ARG A 128 -7.83 -5.35 -14.18
C ARG A 128 -9.33 -5.06 -14.19
N VAL A 129 -9.69 -3.81 -14.49
CA VAL A 129 -11.09 -3.37 -14.56
C VAL A 129 -11.81 -4.13 -15.69
N ALA A 130 -13.08 -4.47 -15.48
CA ALA A 130 -13.94 -5.23 -16.41
C ALA A 130 -13.56 -6.70 -16.65
N SER A 131 -12.93 -7.37 -15.67
CA SER A 131 -12.69 -8.82 -15.65
C SER A 131 -13.15 -9.47 -14.34
N ASP A 132 -13.05 -10.81 -14.26
CA ASP A 132 -13.22 -11.53 -12.99
C ASP A 132 -12.25 -11.06 -11.90
N GLY A 133 -11.02 -10.70 -12.30
CA GLY A 133 -10.06 -10.03 -11.42
C GLY A 133 -10.48 -8.63 -11.01
N GLY A 134 -11.24 -7.92 -11.85
CA GLY A 134 -11.83 -6.63 -11.53
C GLY A 134 -12.85 -6.70 -10.40
N ARG A 135 -13.71 -7.73 -10.38
CA ARG A 135 -14.66 -7.95 -9.26
C ARG A 135 -13.93 -8.22 -7.95
N LEU A 136 -12.87 -9.04 -8.00
CA LEU A 136 -12.01 -9.29 -6.84
C LEU A 136 -11.31 -8.01 -6.37
N LEU A 137 -10.79 -7.19 -7.30
CA LEU A 137 -10.15 -5.92 -6.99
C LEU A 137 -11.11 -4.95 -6.29
N VAL A 138 -12.37 -4.85 -6.76
CA VAL A 138 -13.40 -4.02 -6.10
C VAL A 138 -13.68 -4.51 -4.69
N ALA A 139 -13.84 -5.83 -4.50
CA ALA A 139 -14.05 -6.40 -3.17
C ALA A 139 -12.87 -6.14 -2.22
N LEU A 140 -11.63 -6.32 -2.69
CA LEU A 140 -10.42 -6.02 -1.91
C LEU A 140 -10.32 -4.54 -1.59
N THR A 141 -10.62 -3.66 -2.54
CA THR A 141 -10.62 -2.20 -2.32
C THR A 141 -11.63 -1.82 -1.25
N GLY A 142 -12.86 -2.35 -1.32
CA GLY A 142 -13.87 -2.14 -0.29
C GLY A 142 -13.44 -2.66 1.08
N ALA A 143 -12.78 -3.83 1.12
CA ALA A 143 -12.23 -4.40 2.35
C ALA A 143 -11.13 -3.52 2.96
N LEU A 144 -10.27 -2.93 2.13
CA LEU A 144 -9.20 -2.03 2.57
C LEU A 144 -9.76 -0.70 3.10
N VAL A 145 -10.72 -0.11 2.39
CA VAL A 145 -11.40 1.11 2.85
C VAL A 145 -12.14 0.86 4.16
N GLY A 146 -12.85 -0.26 4.28
CA GLY A 146 -13.52 -0.62 5.53
C GLY A 146 -12.54 -0.93 6.66
N ALA A 147 -11.38 -1.52 6.38
CA ALA A 147 -10.33 -1.70 7.38
C ALA A 147 -9.82 -0.35 7.94
N PHE A 148 -9.65 0.66 7.07
CA PHE A 148 -9.33 2.02 7.51
C PHE A 148 -10.45 2.64 8.36
N ALA A 149 -11.71 2.46 7.97
CA ALA A 149 -12.84 2.93 8.77
C ALA A 149 -12.85 2.28 10.16
N VAL A 150 -12.61 0.97 10.26
CA VAL A 150 -12.50 0.26 11.54
C VAL A 150 -11.31 0.76 12.36
N ALA A 151 -10.15 0.98 11.73
CA ALA A 151 -8.99 1.56 12.40
C ALA A 151 -9.31 2.94 12.99
N TYR A 152 -9.99 3.80 12.23
CA TYR A 152 -10.46 5.10 12.72
C TYR A 152 -11.43 4.97 13.90
N LEU A 153 -12.45 4.11 13.79
CA LEU A 153 -13.39 3.88 14.89
C LEU A 153 -12.69 3.42 16.18
N VAL A 154 -11.69 2.54 16.07
CA VAL A 154 -10.98 2.02 17.24
C VAL A 154 -10.02 3.07 17.80
N LEU A 155 -9.21 3.71 16.96
CA LEU A 155 -8.10 4.56 17.39
C LEU A 155 -8.55 6.00 17.70
N ALA A 156 -9.45 6.56 16.90
CA ALA A 156 -9.93 7.93 17.03
C ALA A 156 -11.21 8.03 17.89
N GLU A 157 -12.17 7.13 17.68
CA GLU A 157 -13.44 7.17 18.44
C GLU A 157 -13.46 6.28 19.71
N GLY A 158 -12.34 5.62 20.03
CA GLY A 158 -12.21 4.78 21.23
C GLY A 158 -13.15 3.57 21.25
N ARG A 159 -13.60 3.08 20.08
CA ARG A 159 -14.46 1.89 19.98
C ARG A 159 -13.66 0.63 20.33
N THR A 160 -14.37 -0.44 20.69
CA THR A 160 -13.75 -1.69 21.13
C THR A 160 -12.78 -2.25 20.09
N VAL A 161 -11.56 -2.60 20.54
CA VAL A 161 -10.50 -3.21 19.71
C VAL A 161 -10.98 -4.52 19.05
N LEU A 162 -12.00 -5.17 19.61
CA LEU A 162 -12.63 -6.37 19.04
C LEU A 162 -13.29 -6.15 17.67
N LEU A 163 -13.55 -4.89 17.28
CA LEU A 163 -14.06 -4.58 15.95
C LEU A 163 -13.07 -4.99 14.84
N ALA A 164 -11.77 -4.84 15.07
CA ALA A 164 -10.75 -5.20 14.09
C ALA A 164 -10.74 -6.71 13.75
N PRO A 165 -10.63 -7.65 14.70
CA PRO A 165 -10.70 -9.07 14.39
C PRO A 165 -12.08 -9.50 13.89
N ALA A 166 -13.17 -8.89 14.37
CA ALA A 166 -14.51 -9.18 13.86
C ALA A 166 -14.65 -8.79 12.38
N TYR A 167 -14.17 -7.61 12.01
CA TYR A 167 -14.14 -7.16 10.62
C TYR A 167 -13.27 -8.05 9.74
N ALA A 168 -12.07 -8.41 10.22
CA ALA A 168 -11.17 -9.32 9.51
C ALA A 168 -11.80 -10.69 9.27
N LEU A 169 -12.51 -11.24 10.25
CA LEU A 169 -13.27 -12.49 10.11
C LEU A 169 -14.35 -12.37 9.04
N ILE A 170 -15.16 -11.30 9.04
CA ILE A 170 -16.22 -11.09 8.05
C ILE A 170 -15.63 -10.95 6.65
N ALA A 171 -14.56 -10.17 6.48
CA ALA A 171 -13.87 -10.01 5.21
C ALA A 171 -13.29 -11.35 4.70
N ALA A 172 -12.66 -12.13 5.59
CA ALA A 172 -12.11 -13.44 5.25
C ALA A 172 -13.21 -14.44 4.85
N LEU A 173 -14.33 -14.48 5.59
CA LEU A 173 -15.47 -15.33 5.26
C LEU A 173 -16.09 -14.95 3.92
N SER A 174 -16.23 -13.66 3.65
CA SER A 174 -16.77 -13.15 2.37
C SER A 174 -15.89 -13.57 1.20
N LEU A 175 -14.57 -13.46 1.38
CA LEU A 175 -13.59 -13.90 0.38
C LEU A 175 -13.60 -15.43 0.20
N ALA A 176 -13.73 -16.20 1.28
CA ALA A 176 -13.80 -17.66 1.23
C ALA A 176 -15.07 -18.14 0.51
N VAL A 177 -16.22 -17.51 0.76
CA VAL A 177 -17.48 -17.81 0.06
C VAL A 177 -17.35 -17.50 -1.43
N TRP A 178 -16.77 -16.34 -1.76
CA TRP A 178 -16.50 -15.98 -3.15
C TRP A 178 -15.61 -17.03 -3.84
N TRP A 179 -14.53 -17.45 -3.18
CA TRP A 179 -13.58 -18.42 -3.72
C TRP A 179 -14.23 -19.78 -4.00
N ARG A 180 -15.08 -20.26 -3.07
CA ARG A 180 -15.85 -21.51 -3.27
C ARG A 180 -16.80 -21.43 -4.47
N ARG A 181 -17.51 -20.31 -4.63
CA ARG A 181 -18.45 -20.13 -5.76
C ARG A 181 -17.74 -20.16 -7.11
N ARG A 182 -16.53 -19.60 -7.18
CA ARG A 182 -15.72 -19.66 -8.39
C ARG A 182 -15.30 -21.09 -8.74
N ALA A 183 -14.80 -21.84 -7.77
CA ALA A 183 -14.40 -23.23 -7.98
C ALA A 183 -15.55 -24.11 -8.48
N SER A 184 -16.80 -23.84 -8.05
CA SER A 184 -17.98 -24.55 -8.58
C SER A 184 -18.36 -24.14 -10.00
N SER A 185 -18.08 -22.91 -10.42
CA SER A 185 -18.36 -22.44 -11.79
C SER A 185 -17.37 -22.97 -12.82
N ASP A 186 -16.13 -23.24 -12.42
CA ASP A 186 -15.11 -23.82 -13.31
C ASP A 186 -15.30 -25.34 -13.53
N ALA A 187 -16.16 -26.00 -12.73
CA ALA A 187 -16.40 -27.44 -12.76
C ALA A 187 -17.66 -27.86 -13.57
N SER A 188 -18.46 -26.90 -14.02
CA SER A 188 -19.69 -27.08 -14.81
C SER A 188 -19.50 -26.69 -16.27
#